data_AF-A0A358JVB2-F1
#
_entry.id   AF-A0A358JVB2-F1
#
_cell.length_a   1.000
_cell.length_b   1.000
_cell.length_c   1.000
_cell.angle_alpha   90.00
_cell.angle_beta   90.00
_cell.angle_gamma   90.00
#
_symmetry.space_group_name_H-M   'P 1'
#
loop_
_entity.id
_entity.type
_entity.pdbx_description
1 polymer ?
#
loop_
_entity_poly.entity_id
_entity_poly.type
_entity_poly.pdbx_seq_one_letter_code
_entity_poly.pdbx_strand_id
1 'polypeptide(L)'
;MSNTKLRTYIKAKEERDYLQYYIELIDEYKIKNIETFIIKSYAMSNSTSGVLKDFNENKPIYDTHILTREYILTVIKGHPIDELHKIIRQSYMKRYRK
;
A
#
# COMPACT_ATOMS: atom_id res chain seq x y z
N MET A 1 -24.10 -4.47 6.59
CA MET A 1 -24.13 -4.46 8.07
C MET A 1 -22.69 -4.41 8.57
N SER A 2 -22.32 -3.33 9.26
CA SER A 2 -21.02 -3.25 9.94
C SER A 2 -21.01 -4.29 11.06
N ASN A 3 -20.09 -5.25 11.00
CA ASN A 3 -19.86 -6.22 12.08
C ASN A 3 -19.09 -5.50 13.20
N THR A 4 -19.77 -4.61 13.93
CA THR A 4 -19.11 -3.79 14.95
C THR A 4 -18.96 -4.60 16.23
N LYS A 5 -17.97 -5.50 16.25
CA LYS A 5 -17.52 -6.12 17.50
C LYS A 5 -16.95 -5.02 18.40
N LEU A 6 -17.57 -4.80 19.56
CA LEU A 6 -17.12 -3.81 20.53
C LEU A 6 -15.68 -4.14 20.98
N ARG A 7 -14.76 -3.18 20.88
CA ARG A 7 -13.35 -3.32 21.31
C ARG A 7 -13.18 -2.74 22.69
N THR A 8 -12.17 -3.21 23.43
CA THR A 8 -11.77 -2.57 24.68
C THR A 8 -11.19 -1.18 24.38
N TYR A 9 -11.34 -0.26 25.33
CA TYR A 9 -10.80 1.11 25.21
C TYR A 9 -9.30 1.14 24.85
N ILE A 10 -8.50 0.26 25.45
CA ILE A 10 -7.07 0.14 25.17
C ILE A 10 -6.83 -0.26 23.71
N LYS A 11 -7.51 -1.30 23.22
CA LYS A 11 -7.38 -1.75 21.82
C LYS A 11 -7.86 -0.69 20.83
N ALA A 12 -8.88 0.08 21.17
CA ALA A 12 -9.35 1.17 20.33
C ALA A 12 -8.31 2.29 20.22
N LYS A 13 -7.60 2.63 21.31
CA LYS A 13 -6.48 3.57 21.29
C LYS A 13 -5.31 3.06 20.44
N GLU A 14 -4.88 1.82 20.65
CA GLU A 14 -3.79 1.21 19.89
C GLU A 14 -4.11 1.19 18.38
N GLU A 15 -5.35 0.87 18.01
CA GLU A 15 -5.78 0.88 16.61
C GLU A 15 -5.80 2.29 16.04
N ARG A 16 -6.29 3.29 16.79
CA ARG A 16 -6.21 4.70 16.37
C ARG A 16 -4.76 5.12 16.11
N ASP A 17 -3.87 4.84 17.04
CA ASP A 17 -2.47 5.28 16.97
C ASP A 17 -1.75 4.59 15.79
N TYR A 18 -2.02 3.30 15.57
CA TYR A 18 -1.52 2.56 14.40
C TYR A 18 -2.06 3.13 13.08
N LEU A 19 -3.35 3.45 13.01
CA LEU A 19 -3.96 4.03 11.81
C LEU A 19 -3.40 5.41 11.49
N GLN A 20 -3.24 6.26 12.51
CA GLN A 20 -2.63 7.58 12.36
C GLN A 20 -1.20 7.47 11.84
N TYR A 21 -0.40 6.59 12.46
CA TYR A 21 0.95 6.29 12.00
C TYR A 21 1.00 5.80 10.54
N TYR A 22 0.09 4.90 10.14
CA TYR A 22 0.01 4.41 8.76
C TYR A 22 -0.34 5.51 7.76
N ILE A 23 -1.24 6.43 8.13
CA ILE A 23 -1.60 7.61 7.31
C ILE A 23 -0.38 8.49 7.11
N GLU A 24 0.31 8.85 8.19
CA GLU A 24 1.54 9.69 8.14
C GLU A 24 2.60 9.05 7.24
N LEU A 25 2.82 7.75 7.39
CA LEU A 25 3.78 7.00 6.59
C LEU A 25 3.46 7.06 5.09
N ILE A 26 2.18 7.06 4.71
CA ILE A 26 1.75 7.19 3.31
C ILE A 26 1.91 8.63 2.82
N ASP A 27 1.45 9.60 3.60
CA ASP A 27 1.42 11.01 3.21
C ASP A 27 2.85 11.52 2.94
N GLU A 28 3.77 11.21 3.85
CA GLU A 28 5.18 11.59 3.76
C GLU A 28 6.00 10.73 2.77
N TYR A 29 5.42 9.65 2.24
CA TYR A 29 6.13 8.72 1.38
C TYR A 29 6.59 9.38 0.08
N LYS A 30 7.89 9.37 -0.17
CA LYS A 30 8.52 10.00 -1.34
C LYS A 30 8.59 9.02 -2.51
N ILE A 31 7.97 9.40 -3.62
CA ILE A 31 8.07 8.67 -4.89
C ILE A 31 9.39 9.05 -5.57
N LYS A 32 10.30 8.09 -5.69
CA LYS A 32 11.64 8.28 -6.29
C LYS A 32 11.83 7.48 -7.59
N ASN A 33 11.06 6.41 -7.75
CA ASN A 33 11.13 5.47 -8.85
C ASN A 33 9.79 4.72 -8.97
N ILE A 34 9.69 3.84 -9.96
CA ILE A 34 8.47 3.07 -10.22
C ILE A 34 8.06 2.17 -9.04
N GLU A 35 9.01 1.57 -8.32
CA GLU A 35 8.70 0.68 -7.19
C GLU A 35 8.06 1.46 -6.03
N THR A 36 8.65 2.60 -5.66
CA THR A 36 8.10 3.50 -4.63
C THR A 36 6.76 4.12 -5.07
N PHE A 37 6.56 4.39 -6.37
CA PHE A 37 5.25 4.76 -6.90
C PHE A 37 4.22 3.65 -6.67
N ILE A 38 4.55 2.40 -7.05
CA ILE A 38 3.67 1.24 -6.88
C ILE A 38 3.30 1.04 -5.41
N ILE A 39 4.28 1.13 -4.52
CA ILE A 39 4.08 0.98 -3.06
C ILE A 39 3.08 2.04 -2.56
N LYS A 40 3.30 3.33 -2.87
CA LYS A 40 2.41 4.41 -2.41
C LYS A 40 1.00 4.27 -3.00
N SER A 41 0.90 4.04 -4.30
CA SER A 41 -0.38 3.92 -4.99
C SER A 41 -1.18 2.69 -4.53
N TYR A 42 -0.49 1.59 -4.23
CA TYR A 42 -1.13 0.42 -3.64
C TYR A 42 -1.55 0.66 -2.18
N ALA A 43 -0.78 1.40 -1.40
CA ALA A 43 -1.16 1.77 -0.04
C ALA A 43 -2.47 2.58 0.00
N MET A 44 -2.65 3.49 -0.97
CA MET A 44 -3.83 4.33 -1.14
C MET A 44 -5.06 3.55 -1.64
N SER A 45 -4.88 2.65 -2.61
CA SER A 45 -5.99 2.00 -3.32
C SER A 45 -6.27 0.56 -2.91
N ASN A 46 -5.30 -0.10 -2.25
CA ASN A 46 -5.29 -1.53 -1.93
C ASN A 46 -5.66 -2.43 -3.14
N SER A 47 -5.32 -1.99 -4.36
CA SER A 47 -5.71 -2.65 -5.61
C SER A 47 -4.67 -2.48 -6.71
N THR A 48 -4.32 -3.57 -7.40
CA THR A 48 -3.43 -3.49 -8.57
C THR A 48 -4.06 -2.72 -9.73
N SER A 49 -5.38 -2.78 -9.88
CA SER A 49 -6.08 -1.96 -10.89
C SER A 49 -6.08 -0.48 -10.52
N GLY A 50 -6.10 -0.16 -9.22
CA GLY A 50 -5.94 1.20 -8.71
C GLY A 50 -4.57 1.76 -9.07
N VAL A 51 -3.52 0.97 -8.85
CA VAL A 51 -2.14 1.33 -9.25
C VAL A 51 -2.02 1.58 -10.76
N LEU A 52 -2.60 0.71 -11.58
CA LEU A 52 -2.57 0.88 -13.04
C LEU A 52 -3.32 2.14 -13.49
N LYS A 53 -4.48 2.42 -12.88
CA LYS A 53 -5.25 3.63 -13.15
C LYS A 53 -4.42 4.87 -12.80
N ASP A 54 -3.87 4.90 -11.60
CA ASP A 54 -3.05 6.02 -11.11
C ASP A 54 -1.79 6.22 -11.98
N PHE A 55 -1.14 5.13 -12.42
CA PHE A 55 0.01 5.21 -13.32
C PHE A 55 -0.35 5.80 -14.69
N ASN A 56 -1.54 5.48 -15.23
CA ASN A 56 -1.97 6.01 -16.52
C ASN A 56 -2.40 7.48 -16.43
N GLU A 57 -2.97 7.89 -15.29
CA GLU A 57 -3.43 9.26 -15.07
C GLU A 57 -2.28 10.21 -14.69
N ASN A 58 -1.33 9.74 -13.88
CA ASN A 58 -0.27 10.56 -13.28
C ASN A 58 1.13 10.15 -13.76
N LYS A 59 1.22 9.58 -14.97
CA LYS A 59 2.42 8.92 -15.51
C LYS A 59 3.70 9.69 -15.15
N PRO A 60 4.61 9.11 -14.35
CA PRO A 60 5.87 9.75 -14.01
C PRO A 60 6.61 10.14 -15.29
N ILE A 61 7.00 11.42 -15.40
CA ILE A 61 7.59 12.03 -16.61
C ILE A 61 8.84 11.26 -17.11
N TYR A 62 9.49 10.50 -16.23
CA TYR A 62 10.74 9.78 -16.50
C TYR A 62 10.55 8.31 -16.87
N ASP A 63 9.32 7.81 -16.97
CA ASP A 63 9.09 6.37 -17.13
C ASP A 63 8.45 6.00 -18.48
N THR A 64 9.24 5.38 -19.35
CA THR A 64 8.78 4.81 -20.63
C THR A 64 8.19 3.41 -20.47
N HIS A 65 8.20 2.83 -19.27
CA HIS A 65 7.74 1.45 -19.07
C HIS A 65 6.22 1.33 -19.18
N ILE A 66 5.78 0.20 -19.74
CA ILE A 66 4.39 -0.26 -19.63
C ILE A 66 4.29 -0.97 -18.28
N LEU A 67 3.52 -0.38 -17.36
CA LEU A 67 3.28 -0.98 -16.06
C LEU A 67 2.28 -2.15 -16.23
N THR A 68 2.69 -3.36 -15.83
CA THR A 68 1.83 -4.55 -15.86
C THR A 68 1.40 -4.96 -14.47
N ARG A 69 0.30 -5.72 -14.39
CA ARG A 69 -0.19 -6.28 -13.12
C ARG A 69 0.85 -7.22 -12.50
N GLU A 70 1.52 -8.01 -13.33
CA GLU A 70 2.54 -8.97 -12.92
C GLU A 70 3.72 -8.26 -12.26
N TYR A 71 4.19 -7.15 -12.85
CA TYR A 71 5.27 -6.36 -12.25
C TYR A 71 4.86 -5.72 -10.93
N ILE A 72 3.65 -5.15 -10.84
CA ILE A 72 3.10 -4.62 -9.57
C ILE A 72 3.14 -5.69 -8.48
N LEU A 73 2.66 -6.91 -8.80
CA LEU A 73 2.64 -8.01 -7.83
C LEU A 73 4.06 -8.46 -7.44
N THR A 74 5.02 -8.44 -8.36
CA THR A 74 6.42 -8.73 -8.06
C THR A 74 7.00 -7.72 -7.07
N VAL A 75 6.73 -6.42 -7.27
CA VAL A 75 7.14 -5.37 -6.33
C VAL A 75 6.52 -5.61 -4.95
N ILE A 76 5.18 -5.70 -4.85
CA ILE A 76 4.47 -5.86 -3.57
C ILE A 76 4.87 -7.12 -2.79
N LYS A 77 5.20 -8.21 -3.49
CA LYS A 77 5.60 -9.48 -2.86
C LYS A 77 7.10 -9.55 -2.56
N GLY A 78 7.87 -8.67 -3.18
CA GLY A 78 9.34 -8.64 -3.15
C GLY A 78 9.91 -8.37 -1.76
N HIS A 79 11.23 -8.18 -1.70
CA HIS A 79 11.88 -7.81 -0.45
C HIS A 79 11.44 -6.40 -0.04
N PRO A 80 10.99 -6.19 1.21
CA PRO A 80 10.65 -4.85 1.67
C PRO A 80 11.84 -3.91 1.58
N ILE A 81 11.66 -2.78 0.90
CA ILE A 81 12.69 -1.74 0.79
C ILE A 81 12.61 -0.73 1.94
N ASP A 82 11.44 -0.62 2.56
CA ASP A 82 11.16 0.26 3.68
C ASP A 82 9.97 -0.24 4.51
N GLU A 83 9.58 0.55 5.50
CA GLU A 83 8.51 0.24 6.44
C GLU A 83 7.12 0.19 5.80
N LEU A 84 6.81 1.11 4.88
CA LEU A 84 5.51 1.11 4.20
C LEU A 84 5.36 -0.15 3.35
N HIS A 85 6.40 -0.50 2.60
CA HIS A 85 6.42 -1.73 1.82
C HIS A 85 6.25 -2.95 2.73
N LYS A 86 6.93 -2.99 3.89
CA LYS A 86 6.79 -4.09 4.86
C LYS A 86 5.33 -4.26 5.31
N ILE A 87 4.63 -3.17 5.64
CA ILE A 87 3.22 -3.20 6.06
C ILE A 87 2.32 -3.71 4.94
N ILE A 88 2.47 -3.16 3.73
CA ILE A 88 1.66 -3.56 2.56
C ILE A 88 1.86 -5.05 2.26
N ARG A 89 3.11 -5.50 2.21
CA ARG A 89 3.44 -6.89 1.93
C ARG A 89 2.80 -7.83 2.95
N GLN A 90 2.89 -7.50 4.24
CA GLN A 90 2.26 -8.30 5.29
C GLN A 90 0.74 -8.36 5.13
N SER A 91 0.11 -7.21 4.86
CA SER A 91 -1.34 -7.13 4.61
C SER A 91 -1.77 -7.98 3.42
N TYR A 92 -1.04 -7.87 2.30
CA TYR A 92 -1.27 -8.70 1.11
C TYR A 92 -1.15 -10.19 1.43
N MET A 93 -0.03 -10.60 2.05
CA MET A 93 0.20 -12.02 2.36
C MET A 93 -0.86 -12.58 3.33
N LYS A 94 -1.34 -11.77 4.27
CA LYS A 94 -2.42 -12.17 5.19
C LYS A 94 -3.76 -12.37 4.46
N ARG A 95 -4.05 -11.56 3.46
CA ARG A 95 -5.27 -11.68 2.65
C ARG A 95 -5.30 -12.94 1.78
N TYR A 96 -4.13 -13.40 1.33
CA TYR A 96 -4.01 -14.50 0.36
C TYR A 96 -3.42 -15.81 0.92
N ARG A 97 -2.99 -15.83 2.19
CA ARG A 97 -2.77 -17.08 2.94
C ARG A 97 -4.12 -17.63 3.37
N LYS A 98 -4.62 -18.61 2.60
CA LYS A 98 -5.62 -19.58 3.08
C LYS A 98 -4.90 -20.70 3.84
#